data_AF-A0A7V4X767-F1
#
_entry.id   AF-A0A7V4X767-F1
#
_cell.length_a   1.000
_cell.length_b   1.000
_cell.length_c   1.000
_cell.angle_alpha   90.00
_cell.angle_beta   90.00
_cell.angle_gamma   90.00
#
_symmetry.space_group_name_H-M   'P 1'
#
loop_
_entity.id
_entity.type
_entity.pdbx_description
1 polymer ?
#
loop_
_entity_poly.entity_id
_entity_poly.type
_entity_poly.pdbx_seq_one_letter_code
_entity_poly.pdbx_strand_id
1 'polypeptide(L)'
;MKKILLVFFIALLGLSLSTKASFALSLEPYFGPVEIKISNLEIVNYSGKLADGVEDNWGIFKVTSIERGFDTLWYAGKNGEYLSGIFYNLDIAGITPIDTNGDTVIDSTRVDMANTEITGMLDLYLDDSDLPGFTALVDGGPSARTGTTTYPTFTDSNVYGGKALSIAVVPGILPGVTISNIIDGLTIIGSGKGNGYGAIVPGSGPLAAMFDNDGYLGGNADLYMSFNYTYPASNGWTIISHDPIRTSIVPEPTSMLLFGIGTFGLAVLRRRKVA
;
A
#
# COMPACT_ATOMS: atom_id res chain seq x y z
N MET A 1 29.15 -8.21 -43.99
CA MET A 1 28.23 -8.91 -43.04
C MET A 1 28.85 -9.18 -41.67
N LYS A 2 30.04 -9.79 -41.55
CA LYS A 2 30.66 -10.14 -40.24
C LYS A 2 30.81 -8.97 -39.25
N LYS A 3 31.13 -7.76 -39.72
CA LYS A 3 31.28 -6.57 -38.87
C LYS A 3 29.96 -6.03 -38.30
N ILE A 4 28.86 -6.15 -39.06
CA ILE A 4 27.52 -5.74 -38.61
C ILE A 4 27.01 -6.71 -37.54
N LEU A 5 27.28 -8.01 -37.70
CA LEU A 5 26.90 -9.04 -36.74
C LEU A 5 27.60 -8.84 -35.38
N LEU A 6 28.89 -8.46 -35.40
CA LEU A 6 29.68 -8.22 -34.19
C LEU A 6 29.16 -7.00 -33.39
N VAL A 7 28.80 -5.92 -34.08
CA VAL A 7 28.24 -4.71 -33.44
C VAL A 7 26.88 -5.01 -32.80
N PHE A 8 26.04 -5.80 -33.48
CA PHE A 8 24.78 -6.26 -32.89
C PHE A 8 25.00 -7.14 -31.66
N PHE A 9 25.99 -8.04 -31.68
CA PHE A 9 26.27 -8.94 -30.55
C PHE A 9 26.83 -8.18 -29.34
N ILE A 10 27.69 -7.17 -29.55
CA ILE A 10 28.24 -6.33 -28.49
C ILE A 10 27.15 -5.41 -27.90
N ALA A 11 26.25 -4.86 -28.72
CA ALA A 11 25.11 -4.09 -28.25
C ALA A 11 24.14 -4.96 -27.42
N LEU A 12 23.91 -6.21 -27.84
CA LEU A 12 23.08 -7.17 -27.09
C LEU A 12 23.72 -7.56 -25.75
N LEU A 13 25.04 -7.79 -25.72
CA LEU A 13 25.77 -8.10 -24.50
C LEU A 13 25.80 -6.91 -23.52
N GLY A 14 25.96 -5.69 -24.04
CA GLY A 14 25.93 -4.46 -23.24
C GLY A 14 24.57 -4.21 -22.59
N LEU A 15 23.47 -4.63 -23.24
CA LEU A 15 22.12 -4.60 -22.67
C LEU A 15 21.88 -5.69 -21.60
N SER A 16 22.73 -6.71 -21.50
CA SER A 16 22.53 -7.87 -20.61
C SER A 16 23.27 -7.80 -19.27
N LEU A 17 24.10 -6.78 -19.01
CA LEU A 17 25.05 -6.77 -17.88
C LEU A 17 24.72 -5.79 -16.73
N SER A 18 23.50 -5.29 -16.63
CA SER A 18 23.12 -4.39 -15.52
C SER A 18 21.66 -4.57 -15.10
N THR A 19 21.13 -5.78 -15.09
CA THR A 19 19.94 -6.04 -14.29
C THR A 19 20.42 -6.24 -12.86
N LYS A 20 20.44 -5.16 -12.07
CA LYS A 20 20.24 -5.32 -10.61
C LYS A 20 19.08 -6.30 -10.48
N ALA A 21 19.25 -7.36 -9.69
CA ALA A 21 18.14 -8.27 -9.39
C ALA A 21 16.96 -7.38 -9.03
N SER A 22 15.96 -7.35 -9.92
CA SER A 22 14.77 -6.56 -9.71
C SER A 22 14.22 -7.08 -8.40
N PHE A 23 14.12 -6.22 -7.38
CA PHE A 23 13.37 -6.50 -6.16
C PHE A 23 11.90 -6.60 -6.57
N ALA A 24 11.55 -7.70 -7.23
CA ALA A 24 10.20 -8.04 -7.60
C ALA A 24 9.71 -8.98 -6.52
N LEU A 25 8.66 -8.58 -5.82
CA LEU A 25 7.89 -9.47 -4.98
C LEU A 25 7.63 -10.77 -5.75
N SER A 26 7.81 -11.92 -5.11
CA SER A 26 7.58 -13.25 -5.69
C SER A 26 6.08 -13.56 -5.85
N LEU A 27 5.39 -12.66 -6.52
CA LEU A 27 4.01 -12.74 -6.89
C LEU A 27 3.92 -13.40 -8.25
N GLU A 28 3.20 -14.52 -8.34
CA GLU A 28 2.98 -15.16 -9.63
C GLU A 28 2.22 -14.21 -10.56
N PRO A 29 2.52 -14.20 -11.87
CA PRO A 29 1.81 -13.33 -12.81
C PRO A 29 0.31 -13.59 -12.71
N TYR A 30 -0.46 -12.57 -12.34
CA TYR A 30 -1.91 -12.67 -12.26
C TYR A 30 -2.59 -11.41 -12.79
N PHE A 31 -3.89 -11.56 -13.06
CA PHE A 31 -4.76 -10.48 -13.52
C PHE A 31 -6.06 -10.47 -12.73
N GLY A 32 -6.58 -9.27 -12.50
CA GLY A 32 -7.89 -9.06 -11.88
C GLY A 32 -7.84 -8.69 -10.40
N PRO A 33 -8.98 -8.80 -9.70
CA PRO A 33 -9.14 -8.27 -8.36
C PRO A 33 -8.38 -9.11 -7.33
N VAL A 34 -7.80 -8.43 -6.35
CA VAL A 34 -7.18 -9.04 -5.18
C VAL A 34 -7.55 -8.34 -3.89
N GLU A 35 -7.35 -9.09 -2.82
CA GLU A 35 -7.46 -8.66 -1.44
C GLU A 35 -6.08 -8.75 -0.77
N ILE A 36 -5.57 -7.62 -0.31
CA ILE A 36 -4.33 -7.53 0.48
C ILE A 36 -4.75 -7.54 1.95
N LYS A 37 -4.47 -8.63 2.66
CA LYS A 37 -4.79 -8.78 4.09
C LYS A 37 -3.68 -8.17 4.91
N ILE A 38 -4.00 -7.18 5.75
CA ILE A 38 -3.02 -6.55 6.63
C ILE A 38 -3.28 -6.90 8.09
N SER A 39 -2.24 -6.84 8.91
CA SER A 39 -2.34 -6.71 10.35
C SER A 39 -1.66 -5.41 10.73
N ASN A 40 -2.39 -4.46 11.31
CA ASN A 40 -1.86 -3.14 11.63
C ASN A 40 -1.94 -2.81 13.12
N LEU A 41 -1.21 -1.75 13.44
CA LEU A 41 -1.24 -1.04 14.69
C LEU A 41 -1.32 0.46 14.40
N GLU A 42 -2.38 1.10 14.86
CA GLU A 42 -2.53 2.55 14.81
C GLU A 42 -2.25 3.17 16.17
N ILE A 43 -1.78 4.41 16.16
CA ILE A 43 -1.72 5.27 17.33
C ILE A 43 -2.33 6.62 16.95
N VAL A 44 -3.48 6.92 17.56
CA VAL A 44 -4.08 8.25 17.50
C VAL A 44 -3.51 9.09 18.65
N ASN A 45 -2.68 10.07 18.30
CA ASN A 45 -2.11 11.04 19.22
C ASN A 45 -2.94 12.32 19.22
N TYR A 46 -4.10 12.27 19.86
CA TYR A 46 -4.96 13.45 19.96
C TYR A 46 -4.36 14.50 20.91
N SER A 47 -3.89 15.61 20.35
CA SER A 47 -3.30 16.72 21.09
C SER A 47 -4.33 17.68 21.72
N GLY A 48 -5.63 17.41 21.55
CA GLY A 48 -6.72 18.31 21.97
C GLY A 48 -7.18 19.29 20.89
N LYS A 49 -6.55 19.28 19.72
CA LYS A 49 -6.96 20.03 18.53
C LYS A 49 -7.19 19.05 17.38
N LEU A 50 -8.20 19.33 16.57
CA LEU A 50 -8.56 18.59 15.36
C LEU A 50 -8.34 19.53 14.17
N ALA A 51 -8.00 18.99 13.00
CA ALA A 51 -7.80 19.76 11.78
C ALA A 51 -6.79 20.91 11.95
N ASP A 52 -5.75 20.71 12.75
CA ASP A 52 -4.76 21.76 13.03
C ASP A 52 -3.57 21.73 12.06
N GLY A 53 -3.60 20.83 11.07
CA GLY A 53 -2.52 20.66 10.12
C GLY A 53 -1.30 20.00 10.76
N VAL A 54 -1.49 19.25 11.85
CA VAL A 54 -0.49 18.38 12.45
C VAL A 54 -0.96 16.93 12.30
N GLU A 55 -0.02 16.02 12.10
CA GLU A 55 -0.32 14.59 12.09
C GLU A 55 -0.88 14.15 13.47
N ASP A 56 -2.14 13.75 13.48
CA ASP A 56 -2.82 13.18 14.65
C ASP A 56 -2.70 11.66 14.69
N ASN A 57 -2.48 11.04 13.54
CA ASN A 57 -2.64 9.61 13.37
C ASN A 57 -1.58 9.01 12.46
N TRP A 58 -1.01 7.91 12.94
CA TRP A 58 -0.02 7.12 12.22
C TRP A 58 -0.01 5.70 12.76
N GLY A 59 0.70 4.82 12.06
CA GLY A 59 0.89 3.48 12.55
C GLY A 59 1.78 2.64 11.67
N ILE A 60 1.95 1.39 12.07
CA ILE A 60 2.72 0.39 11.33
C ILE A 60 1.82 -0.79 10.97
N PHE A 61 2.13 -1.48 9.91
CA PHE A 61 1.38 -2.65 9.48
C PHE A 61 2.29 -3.67 8.83
N LYS A 62 1.77 -4.88 8.69
CA LYS A 62 2.36 -5.93 7.86
C LYS A 62 1.31 -6.54 6.95
N VAL A 63 1.71 -6.90 5.74
CA VAL A 63 0.86 -7.68 4.84
C VAL A 63 1.01 -9.15 5.22
N THR A 64 -0.11 -9.79 5.53
CA THR A 64 -0.18 -11.20 5.90
C THR A 64 -0.36 -12.10 4.69
N SER A 65 -1.22 -11.69 3.76
CA SER A 65 -1.45 -12.39 2.49
C SER A 65 -1.95 -11.45 1.39
N ILE A 66 -1.76 -11.87 0.14
CA ILE A 66 -2.41 -11.31 -1.05
C ILE A 66 -3.21 -12.44 -1.69
N GLU A 67 -4.52 -12.25 -1.79
CA GLU A 67 -5.48 -13.29 -2.12
C GLU A 67 -6.36 -12.90 -3.32
N ARG A 68 -6.83 -13.91 -4.05
CA ARG A 68 -7.82 -13.78 -5.12
C ARG A 68 -8.95 -14.76 -4.86
N GLY A 69 -10.03 -14.26 -4.26
CA GLY A 69 -11.13 -15.13 -3.83
C GLY A 69 -10.64 -16.11 -2.77
N PHE A 70 -10.47 -17.38 -3.14
CA PHE A 70 -9.95 -18.43 -2.25
C PHE A 70 -8.49 -18.80 -2.53
N ASP A 71 -7.88 -18.23 -3.57
CA ASP A 71 -6.50 -18.54 -3.97
C ASP A 71 -5.52 -17.58 -3.28
N THR A 72 -4.57 -18.10 -2.50
CA THR A 72 -3.48 -17.31 -1.92
C THR A 72 -2.35 -17.15 -2.95
N LEU A 73 -2.16 -15.93 -3.45
CA LEU A 73 -1.13 -15.61 -4.45
C LEU A 73 0.23 -15.37 -3.80
N TRP A 74 0.23 -14.74 -2.62
CA TRP A 74 1.40 -14.48 -1.79
C TRP A 74 1.01 -14.52 -0.30
N TYR A 75 1.95 -14.90 0.56
CA TYR A 75 1.80 -14.86 2.02
C TYR A 75 3.13 -14.51 2.67
N ALA A 76 3.09 -13.91 3.85
CA ALA A 76 4.30 -13.52 4.58
C ALA A 76 5.24 -14.72 4.81
N GLY A 77 6.50 -14.56 4.44
CA GLY A 77 7.53 -15.61 4.48
C GLY A 77 7.60 -16.49 3.23
N LYS A 78 6.71 -16.33 2.24
CA LYS A 78 6.84 -17.00 0.94
C LYS A 78 8.17 -16.57 0.30
N ASN A 79 9.03 -17.55 0.00
CA ASN A 79 10.40 -17.31 -0.50
C ASN A 79 11.27 -16.44 0.43
N GLY A 80 10.97 -16.39 1.72
CA GLY A 80 11.68 -15.53 2.69
C GLY A 80 11.30 -14.04 2.59
N GLU A 81 10.27 -13.69 1.84
CA GLU A 81 9.83 -12.30 1.66
C GLU A 81 8.78 -11.91 2.69
N TYR A 82 8.91 -10.69 3.21
CA TYR A 82 7.97 -10.08 4.14
C TYR A 82 7.62 -8.68 3.65
N LEU A 83 6.40 -8.24 3.92
CA LEU A 83 5.91 -6.93 3.51
C LEU A 83 5.49 -6.17 4.74
N SER A 84 6.22 -5.11 5.04
CA SER A 84 6.04 -4.25 6.21
C SER A 84 5.69 -2.85 5.75
N GLY A 85 4.96 -2.08 6.56
CA GLY A 85 4.59 -0.74 6.16
C GLY A 85 4.36 0.21 7.31
N ILE A 86 4.38 1.49 6.96
CA ILE A 86 4.04 2.61 7.82
C ILE A 86 2.93 3.40 7.15
N PHE A 87 1.95 3.85 7.92
CA PHE A 87 1.04 4.90 7.50
C PHE A 87 1.21 6.12 8.39
N TYR A 88 1.09 7.29 7.80
CA TYR A 88 1.47 8.54 8.44
C TYR A 88 0.79 9.72 7.74
N ASN A 89 0.95 10.92 8.29
CA ASN A 89 0.35 12.17 7.79
C ASN A 89 -1.18 12.10 7.72
N LEU A 90 -1.83 11.51 8.72
CA LEU A 90 -3.29 11.60 8.87
C LEU A 90 -3.60 12.63 9.97
N ASP A 91 -4.41 13.63 9.63
CA ASP A 91 -4.95 14.65 10.54
C ASP A 91 -6.45 14.35 10.74
N ILE A 92 -6.89 14.23 11.98
CA ILE A 92 -8.28 13.94 12.30
C ILE A 92 -9.01 15.25 12.34
N ALA A 93 -9.94 15.41 11.41
CA ALA A 93 -10.59 16.70 11.27
C ALA A 93 -11.97 16.83 11.88
N GLY A 94 -12.55 15.74 12.36
CA GLY A 94 -13.79 15.78 13.13
C GLY A 94 -13.96 14.55 14.01
N ILE A 95 -14.70 14.73 15.10
CA ILE A 95 -15.28 13.61 15.87
C ILE A 95 -16.73 14.02 16.09
N THR A 96 -17.66 13.25 15.53
CA THR A 96 -19.10 13.56 15.60
C THR A 96 -19.81 12.47 16.39
N PRO A 97 -20.29 12.76 17.61
CA PRO A 97 -21.16 11.82 18.33
C PRO A 97 -22.43 11.56 17.52
N ILE A 98 -22.83 10.29 17.34
CA ILE A 98 -23.95 9.97 16.42
C ILE A 98 -25.29 10.17 17.10
N ASP A 99 -25.51 9.63 18.31
CA ASP A 99 -26.73 9.90 19.10
C ASP A 99 -26.69 9.30 20.53
N THR A 100 -27.85 9.39 21.19
CA THR A 100 -28.18 9.00 22.57
C THR A 100 -28.00 7.51 22.90
N ASN A 101 -27.68 6.67 21.92
CA ASN A 101 -27.45 5.25 22.12
C ASN A 101 -25.98 4.91 22.39
N GLY A 102 -25.04 5.86 22.36
CA GLY A 102 -23.64 5.62 22.77
C GLY A 102 -22.65 5.29 21.65
N ASP A 103 -23.09 5.28 20.39
CA ASP A 103 -22.20 5.16 19.23
C ASP A 103 -21.52 6.51 18.90
N THR A 104 -20.21 6.47 18.62
CA THR A 104 -19.40 7.65 18.26
C THR A 104 -18.84 7.47 16.85
N VAL A 105 -19.24 8.31 15.89
CA VAL A 105 -18.58 8.34 14.58
C VAL A 105 -17.29 9.15 14.76
N ILE A 106 -16.16 8.50 14.47
CA ILE A 106 -14.89 9.19 14.26
C ILE A 106 -14.72 9.35 12.75
N ASP A 107 -15.41 10.34 12.22
CA ASP A 107 -15.13 10.74 10.85
C ASP A 107 -13.77 11.43 10.81
N SER A 108 -12.74 10.75 10.32
CA SER A 108 -11.53 11.42 9.80
C SER A 108 -11.85 12.19 8.50
N THR A 109 -12.84 13.07 8.59
CA THR A 109 -13.26 13.97 7.52
C THR A 109 -12.42 15.23 7.60
N ARG A 110 -11.55 15.41 6.61
CA ARG A 110 -11.09 16.70 6.08
C ARG A 110 -9.90 17.37 6.78
N VAL A 111 -8.68 17.00 6.38
CA VAL A 111 -7.69 18.06 6.12
C VAL A 111 -8.41 19.08 5.26
N ASP A 112 -8.62 20.27 5.81
CA ASP A 112 -9.12 21.36 5.01
C ASP A 112 -8.08 21.55 3.92
N MET A 113 -8.36 21.06 2.71
CA MET A 113 -7.51 21.23 1.53
C MET A 113 -7.29 22.71 1.19
N ALA A 114 -7.83 23.63 1.99
CA ALA A 114 -7.39 25.00 2.06
C ALA A 114 -5.90 25.13 2.42
N ASN A 115 -5.30 24.20 3.19
CA ASN A 115 -3.89 24.20 3.55
C ASN A 115 -3.19 22.90 3.07
N THR A 116 -2.62 23.00 1.87
CA THR A 116 -2.16 21.99 0.91
C THR A 116 -1.04 20.99 1.29
N GLU A 117 -0.79 20.62 2.56
CA GLU A 117 0.48 19.91 2.88
C GLU A 117 0.39 18.56 3.58
N ILE A 118 -0.79 18.09 4.00
CA ILE A 118 -0.92 16.76 4.64
C ILE A 118 -1.77 15.84 3.78
N THR A 119 -1.09 14.99 3.01
CA THR A 119 -1.71 13.84 2.35
C THR A 119 -1.34 12.61 3.16
N GLY A 120 -2.35 11.85 3.60
CA GLY A 120 -2.12 10.56 4.26
C GLY A 120 -1.34 9.64 3.34
N MET A 121 -0.33 8.97 3.87
CA MET A 121 0.55 8.10 3.10
C MET A 121 0.56 6.72 3.73
N LEU A 122 0.61 5.68 2.89
CA LEU A 122 0.97 4.33 3.29
C LEU A 122 2.17 3.91 2.46
N ASP A 123 3.29 3.67 3.12
CA ASP A 123 4.50 3.17 2.49
C ASP A 123 4.70 1.70 2.85
N LEU A 124 4.97 0.89 1.83
CA LEU A 124 5.24 -0.54 1.95
C LEU A 124 6.69 -0.82 1.58
N TYR A 125 7.32 -1.71 2.34
CA TYR A 125 8.71 -2.13 2.24
C TYR A 125 8.74 -3.65 2.10
N LEU A 126 9.63 -4.14 1.23
CA LEU A 126 9.84 -5.57 1.00
C LEU A 126 11.10 -5.99 1.75
N ASP A 127 10.94 -6.88 2.72
CA ASP A 127 12.00 -7.34 3.61
C ASP A 127 12.32 -8.82 3.39
N ASP A 128 13.51 -9.25 3.77
CA ASP A 128 13.97 -10.65 3.70
C ASP A 128 13.87 -11.39 5.05
N SER A 129 13.30 -10.72 6.05
CA SER A 129 13.12 -11.22 7.40
C SER A 129 11.80 -10.70 7.97
N ASP A 130 11.14 -11.53 8.79
CA ASP A 130 9.96 -11.08 9.53
C ASP A 130 10.39 -9.98 10.50
N LEU A 131 9.53 -8.99 10.71
CA LEU A 131 9.77 -7.90 11.63
C LEU A 131 9.86 -8.45 13.07
N PRO A 132 11.06 -8.60 13.66
CA PRO A 132 11.19 -9.23 14.96
C PRO A 132 10.49 -8.35 15.98
N GLY A 133 9.49 -8.92 16.64
CA GLY A 133 8.76 -8.19 17.66
C GLY A 133 7.88 -7.10 17.08
N PHE A 134 7.14 -7.32 16.00
CA PHE A 134 5.98 -6.47 15.66
C PHE A 134 5.14 -6.18 16.93
N THR A 135 4.96 -7.16 17.81
CA THR A 135 4.34 -7.01 19.14
C THR A 135 5.16 -6.20 20.16
N ALA A 136 6.50 -6.16 20.08
CA ALA A 136 7.34 -5.31 20.93
C ALA A 136 7.45 -3.87 20.39
N LEU A 137 7.33 -3.69 19.07
CA LEU A 137 7.18 -2.39 18.42
C LEU A 137 5.87 -1.71 18.81
N VAL A 138 4.84 -2.50 19.13
CA VAL A 138 3.60 -2.03 19.77
C VAL A 138 3.88 -1.31 21.09
N ASP A 139 4.84 -1.79 21.88
CA ASP A 139 5.14 -1.21 23.20
C ASP A 139 5.98 0.07 23.11
N GLY A 140 6.69 0.29 22.00
CA GLY A 140 7.59 1.45 21.80
C GLY A 140 6.88 2.79 21.54
N GLY A 141 5.60 2.75 21.13
CA GLY A 141 4.77 3.94 20.91
C GLY A 141 5.34 4.97 19.90
N PRO A 142 4.86 6.23 19.92
CA PRO A 142 5.34 7.31 19.03
C PRO A 142 6.82 7.62 19.12
N SER A 143 7.43 7.38 20.28
CA SER A 143 8.87 7.53 20.48
C SER A 143 9.73 6.58 19.65
N ALA A 144 9.17 5.52 19.08
CA ALA A 144 9.91 4.57 18.25
C ALA A 144 10.19 5.08 16.81
N ARG A 145 9.51 6.14 16.36
CA ARG A 145 9.76 6.77 15.05
C ARG A 145 10.94 7.75 15.09
N THR A 146 11.66 7.83 13.97
CA THR A 146 12.66 8.88 13.74
C THR A 146 12.13 9.86 12.69
N GLY A 147 11.33 10.84 13.12
CA GLY A 147 10.66 11.76 12.20
C GLY A 147 9.30 11.26 11.70
N THR A 148 8.87 11.73 10.52
CA THR A 148 7.51 11.47 10.00
C THR A 148 7.37 10.18 9.22
N THR A 149 8.39 9.81 8.44
CA THR A 149 8.33 8.74 7.45
C THR A 149 9.19 7.52 7.77
N THR A 150 9.87 7.53 8.93
CA THR A 150 10.90 6.54 9.24
C THR A 150 10.58 5.81 10.53
N TYR A 151 10.46 4.48 10.38
CA TYR A 151 10.47 3.52 11.46
C TYR A 151 11.77 2.70 11.36
N PRO A 152 12.76 2.92 12.25
CA PRO A 152 14.13 2.42 12.08
C PRO A 152 14.27 0.91 11.84
N THR A 153 13.28 0.10 12.25
CA THR A 153 13.34 -1.35 12.11
C THR A 153 12.94 -1.90 10.75
N PHE A 154 12.40 -1.11 9.82
CA PHE A 154 12.11 -1.58 8.45
C PHE A 154 12.21 -0.49 7.37
N THR A 155 12.17 0.79 7.73
CA THR A 155 12.28 1.85 6.71
C THR A 155 13.73 2.27 6.44
N ASP A 156 14.70 1.82 7.25
CA ASP A 156 16.12 2.10 7.04
C ASP A 156 16.65 1.22 5.91
N SER A 157 16.82 1.84 4.74
CA SER A 157 17.25 1.19 3.49
C SER A 157 18.64 0.57 3.54
N ASN A 158 19.41 0.80 4.60
CA ASN A 158 20.71 0.18 4.79
C ASN A 158 20.62 -1.21 5.44
N VAL A 159 19.48 -1.54 6.07
CA VAL A 159 19.32 -2.78 6.85
C VAL A 159 18.22 -3.67 6.25
N TYR A 160 17.16 -3.06 5.71
CA TYR A 160 15.98 -3.75 5.23
C TYR A 160 15.70 -3.40 3.77
N GLY A 161 14.88 -4.20 3.10
CA GLY A 161 14.76 -4.09 1.65
C GLY A 161 14.05 -2.80 1.23
N GLY A 162 14.18 -2.48 -0.06
CA GLY A 162 13.75 -1.18 -0.58
C GLY A 162 12.24 -0.97 -0.42
N LYS A 163 11.85 0.31 -0.44
CA LYS A 163 10.44 0.71 -0.59
C LYS A 163 9.83 0.02 -1.82
N ALA A 164 8.78 -0.76 -1.58
CA ALA A 164 8.10 -1.57 -2.58
C ALA A 164 6.95 -0.80 -3.25
N LEU A 165 6.23 0.03 -2.49
CA LEU A 165 5.03 0.75 -2.92
C LEU A 165 4.79 1.96 -2.01
N SER A 166 4.34 3.08 -2.57
CA SER A 166 3.69 4.16 -1.80
C SER A 166 2.27 4.36 -2.29
N ILE A 167 1.36 4.60 -1.35
CA ILE A 167 -0.05 4.86 -1.57
C ILE A 167 -0.38 6.20 -0.91
N ALA A 168 -0.93 7.13 -1.68
CA ALA A 168 -1.51 8.35 -1.16
C ALA A 168 -3.00 8.13 -0.86
N VAL A 169 -3.47 8.46 0.33
CA VAL A 169 -4.89 8.42 0.66
C VAL A 169 -5.59 9.58 -0.05
N VAL A 170 -6.66 9.26 -0.78
CA VAL A 170 -7.36 10.23 -1.63
C VAL A 170 -8.82 10.43 -1.17
N PRO A 171 -9.37 11.64 -1.34
CA PRO A 171 -10.75 11.91 -0.97
C PRO A 171 -11.73 11.16 -1.88
N GLY A 172 -12.81 10.63 -1.32
CA GLY A 172 -13.85 9.95 -2.10
C GLY A 172 -14.91 9.17 -1.33
N ILE A 173 -14.76 8.99 -0.01
CA ILE A 173 -15.81 8.37 0.82
C ILE A 173 -17.04 9.29 0.90
N LEU A 174 -16.77 10.58 1.11
CA LEU A 174 -17.69 11.70 0.98
C LEU A 174 -16.88 12.87 0.35
N PRO A 175 -17.53 13.94 -0.14
CA PRO A 175 -16.81 15.10 -0.69
C PRO A 175 -15.78 15.66 0.31
N GLY A 176 -14.49 15.58 -0.03
CA GLY A 176 -13.38 16.05 0.81
C GLY A 176 -12.93 15.08 1.91
N VAL A 177 -13.40 13.83 1.90
CA VAL A 177 -13.14 12.85 2.97
C VAL A 177 -12.28 11.72 2.43
N THR A 178 -11.10 11.57 3.03
CA THR A 178 -10.09 10.57 2.71
C THR A 178 -10.38 9.23 3.39
N ILE A 179 -10.67 9.26 4.70
CA ILE A 179 -11.01 8.09 5.51
C ILE A 179 -12.23 8.44 6.38
N SER A 180 -13.18 7.54 6.58
CA SER A 180 -14.25 7.71 7.57
C SER A 180 -14.31 6.48 8.46
N ASN A 181 -14.40 6.71 9.77
CA ASN A 181 -14.49 5.66 10.76
C ASN A 181 -15.75 5.79 11.64
N ILE A 182 -16.26 4.65 12.07
CA ILE A 182 -17.41 4.53 12.96
C ILE A 182 -16.96 3.70 14.15
N ILE A 183 -17.10 4.26 15.36
CA ILE A 183 -16.74 3.61 16.61
C ILE A 183 -17.99 3.28 17.41
N ASP A 184 -18.13 2.00 17.71
CA ASP A 184 -19.10 1.47 18.64
C ASP A 184 -18.50 1.55 20.06
N GLY A 185 -19.05 2.47 20.86
CA GLY A 185 -18.69 2.69 22.26
C GLY A 185 -19.51 1.86 23.25
N LEU A 186 -20.43 0.99 22.78
CA LEU A 186 -21.34 0.22 23.64
C LEU A 186 -20.73 -1.09 24.16
N THR A 187 -19.57 -1.50 23.63
CA THR A 187 -18.88 -2.72 24.03
C THR A 187 -17.73 -2.42 25.01
N ILE A 188 -17.49 -3.33 25.97
CA ILE A 188 -16.45 -3.18 27.02
C ILE A 188 -15.04 -3.01 26.41
N ILE A 189 -14.82 -3.65 25.26
CA ILE A 189 -13.70 -3.41 24.35
C ILE A 189 -14.38 -2.76 23.16
N GLY A 190 -14.25 -1.45 23.01
CA GLY A 190 -14.93 -0.79 21.91
C GLY A 190 -14.36 -1.25 20.58
N SER A 191 -15.22 -1.21 19.57
CA SER A 191 -14.88 -1.69 18.23
C SER A 191 -15.27 -0.65 17.21
N GLY A 192 -14.77 -0.77 16.00
CA GLY A 192 -15.15 0.15 14.96
C GLY A 192 -14.88 -0.40 13.58
N LYS A 193 -15.32 0.35 12.59
CA LYS A 193 -15.09 0.10 11.17
C LYS A 193 -14.73 1.38 10.46
N GLY A 194 -13.93 1.28 9.42
CA GLY A 194 -13.43 2.39 8.64
C GLY A 194 -13.32 2.04 7.18
N ASN A 195 -13.41 3.06 6.33
CA ASN A 195 -13.21 2.91 4.90
C ASN A 195 -12.42 4.09 4.35
N GLY A 196 -11.66 3.86 3.29
CA GLY A 196 -10.91 4.90 2.59
C GLY A 196 -10.57 4.50 1.16
N TYR A 197 -10.04 5.45 0.40
CA TYR A 197 -9.49 5.20 -0.93
C TYR A 197 -8.01 5.57 -0.97
N GLY A 198 -7.25 4.85 -1.79
CA GLY A 198 -5.83 5.11 -2.02
C GLY A 198 -5.51 5.19 -3.50
N ALA A 199 -4.61 6.08 -3.86
CA ALA A 199 -3.97 6.16 -5.17
C ALA A 199 -2.51 5.73 -5.05
N ILE A 200 -2.04 4.90 -5.96
CA ILE A 200 -0.64 4.51 -6.05
C ILE A 200 0.17 5.72 -6.47
N VAL A 201 1.30 5.97 -5.79
CA VAL A 201 2.23 7.02 -6.22
C VAL A 201 3.09 6.48 -7.35
N PRO A 202 3.04 7.05 -8.58
CA PRO A 202 3.80 6.53 -9.70
C PRO A 202 5.30 6.54 -9.45
N GLY A 203 5.97 5.41 -9.74
CA GLY A 203 7.42 5.26 -9.55
C GLY A 203 7.88 5.14 -8.09
N SER A 204 6.96 5.00 -7.14
CA SER A 204 7.29 4.85 -5.71
C SER A 204 8.03 3.56 -5.34
N GLY A 205 7.94 2.54 -6.19
CA GLY A 205 8.63 1.28 -6.01
C GLY A 205 8.31 0.28 -7.12
N PRO A 206 8.93 -0.91 -7.09
CA PRO A 206 8.76 -1.95 -8.10
C PRO A 206 7.32 -2.46 -8.22
N LEU A 207 6.49 -2.31 -7.19
CA LEU A 207 5.09 -2.73 -7.23
C LEU A 207 4.13 -1.64 -7.73
N ALA A 208 4.59 -0.41 -7.91
CA ALA A 208 3.72 0.71 -8.26
C ALA A 208 2.94 0.44 -9.56
N ALA A 209 3.64 0.06 -10.63
CA ALA A 209 3.03 -0.21 -11.93
C ALA A 209 2.07 -1.41 -11.92
N MET A 210 2.16 -2.31 -10.94
CA MET A 210 1.29 -3.47 -10.83
C MET A 210 -0.09 -3.13 -10.26
N PHE A 211 -0.14 -2.15 -9.36
CA PHE A 211 -1.35 -1.76 -8.63
C PHE A 211 -1.99 -0.46 -9.12
N ASP A 212 -1.29 0.32 -9.93
CA ASP A 212 -1.80 1.52 -10.62
C ASP A 212 -2.81 1.10 -11.71
N ASN A 213 -4.11 1.24 -11.40
CA ASN A 213 -5.21 0.70 -12.20
C ASN A 213 -6.39 1.66 -12.41
N ASP A 214 -6.43 2.81 -11.72
CA ASP A 214 -7.49 3.81 -11.84
C ASP A 214 -8.91 3.24 -11.63
N GLY A 215 -9.02 2.15 -10.86
CA GLY A 215 -10.24 1.33 -10.78
C GLY A 215 -11.39 1.95 -9.97
N TYR A 216 -11.13 3.00 -9.20
CA TYR A 216 -12.10 3.62 -8.30
C TYR A 216 -12.25 5.13 -8.56
N LEU A 217 -13.38 5.68 -8.11
CA LEU A 217 -13.69 7.11 -8.17
C LEU A 217 -13.58 7.77 -9.56
N GLY A 218 -13.84 6.99 -10.62
CA GLY A 218 -13.72 7.47 -12.00
C GLY A 218 -12.27 7.68 -12.46
N GLY A 219 -11.33 6.95 -11.85
CA GLY A 219 -9.89 7.02 -12.18
C GLY A 219 -9.08 7.94 -11.28
N ASN A 220 -9.57 8.25 -10.09
CA ASN A 220 -8.83 9.05 -9.11
C ASN A 220 -8.25 8.21 -7.96
N ALA A 221 -8.54 6.90 -7.94
CA ALA A 221 -8.09 5.97 -6.92
C ALA A 221 -7.88 4.58 -7.50
N ASP A 222 -6.91 3.87 -6.93
CA ASP A 222 -6.49 2.53 -7.33
C ASP A 222 -6.95 1.45 -6.35
N LEU A 223 -7.12 1.85 -5.10
CA LEU A 223 -7.39 0.97 -3.96
C LEU A 223 -8.65 1.42 -3.22
N TYR A 224 -9.44 0.45 -2.79
CA TYR A 224 -10.45 0.63 -1.76
C TYR A 224 -9.99 -0.07 -0.48
N MET A 225 -9.92 0.68 0.62
CA MET A 225 -9.56 0.18 1.94
C MET A 225 -10.83 0.04 2.77
N SER A 226 -11.01 -1.12 3.39
CA SER A 226 -12.01 -1.34 4.41
C SER A 226 -11.33 -1.99 5.60
N PHE A 227 -11.64 -1.52 6.79
CA PHE A 227 -11.03 -2.02 8.01
C PHE A 227 -11.98 -2.00 9.19
N ASN A 228 -11.76 -2.92 10.11
CA ASN A 228 -12.41 -3.05 11.39
C ASN A 228 -11.32 -3.00 12.45
N TYR A 229 -11.68 -2.60 13.65
CA TYR A 229 -10.72 -2.53 14.73
C TYR A 229 -11.36 -2.73 16.08
N THR A 230 -10.50 -3.05 17.05
CA THR A 230 -10.84 -3.17 18.46
C THR A 230 -9.86 -2.32 19.28
N TYR A 231 -10.36 -1.66 20.32
CA TYR A 231 -9.59 -0.92 21.33
C TYR A 231 -10.07 -1.39 22.72
N PRO A 232 -9.20 -1.58 23.74
CA PRO A 232 -8.23 -0.58 24.18
C PRO A 232 -6.79 -1.13 24.30
N ALA A 233 -5.79 -0.23 24.28
CA ALA A 233 -4.49 -0.51 24.89
C ALA A 233 -4.15 0.55 25.94
N SER A 234 -3.28 0.19 26.88
CA SER A 234 -2.93 0.98 28.06
C SER A 234 -2.27 2.34 27.77
N ASN A 235 -1.90 2.63 26.51
CA ASN A 235 -1.14 3.82 26.08
C ASN A 235 -1.76 4.57 24.89
N GLY A 236 -3.10 4.74 24.85
CA GLY A 236 -3.79 5.52 23.81
C GLY A 236 -4.77 4.67 22.99
N TRP A 237 -5.11 5.15 21.79
CA TRP A 237 -5.98 4.43 20.85
C TRP A 237 -5.12 3.50 20.02
N THR A 238 -4.98 2.27 20.50
CA THR A 238 -4.37 1.21 19.71
C THR A 238 -5.46 0.48 18.94
N ILE A 239 -5.38 0.56 17.61
CA ILE A 239 -6.32 -0.06 16.68
C ILE A 239 -5.60 -1.22 16.02
N ILE A 240 -6.22 -2.40 16.09
CA ILE A 240 -5.75 -3.61 15.40
C ILE A 240 -6.78 -3.98 14.34
N SER A 241 -6.40 -3.88 13.07
CA SER A 241 -7.20 -4.29 11.91
C SER A 241 -6.65 -5.56 11.26
N HIS A 242 -7.55 -6.38 10.72
CA HIS A 242 -7.26 -7.62 9.99
C HIS A 242 -7.91 -7.67 8.60
N ASP A 243 -8.25 -6.51 8.05
CA ASP A 243 -9.15 -6.44 6.92
C ASP A 243 -8.46 -6.27 5.57
N PRO A 244 -9.14 -6.67 4.48
CA PRO A 244 -8.58 -6.58 3.14
C PRO A 244 -8.59 -5.16 2.57
N ILE A 245 -7.48 -4.79 1.92
CA ILE A 245 -7.45 -3.73 0.90
C ILE A 245 -7.76 -4.38 -0.45
N ARG A 246 -8.69 -3.79 -1.19
CA ARG A 246 -9.14 -4.29 -2.50
C ARG A 246 -8.54 -3.47 -3.64
N THR A 247 -8.00 -4.17 -4.63
CA THR A 247 -7.41 -3.57 -5.83
C THR A 247 -7.51 -4.52 -7.01
N SER A 248 -7.17 -4.06 -8.22
CA SER A 248 -7.06 -4.89 -9.41
C SER A 248 -5.65 -4.77 -9.99
N ILE A 249 -5.05 -5.89 -10.37
CA ILE A 249 -3.80 -5.85 -11.14
C ILE A 249 -4.11 -5.79 -12.62
N VAL A 250 -3.54 -4.78 -13.25
CA VAL A 250 -3.58 -4.54 -14.70
C VAL A 250 -2.21 -4.91 -15.28
N PRO A 251 -2.14 -5.69 -16.37
CA PRO A 251 -0.86 -5.96 -17.02
C PRO A 251 -0.17 -4.66 -17.42
N GLU A 252 1.15 -4.56 -17.17
CA GLU A 252 1.92 -3.43 -17.66
C GLU A 252 1.74 -3.26 -19.19
N PRO A 253 1.51 -2.03 -19.69
CA PRO A 253 1.34 -1.77 -21.12
C PRO A 253 2.48 -2.31 -22.00
N THR A 254 3.70 -2.35 -21.44
CA THR A 254 4.91 -2.90 -22.05
C THR A 254 4.81 -4.41 -22.31
N SER A 255 4.20 -5.17 -21.40
CA SER A 255 3.99 -6.61 -21.57
C SER A 255 3.00 -6.89 -22.69
N MET A 256 1.93 -6.09 -22.78
CA MET A 256 0.96 -6.16 -23.88
C MET A 256 1.59 -5.76 -25.21
N LEU A 257 2.42 -4.72 -25.22
CA LEU A 257 3.17 -4.31 -26.40
C LEU A 257 4.17 -5.37 -26.84
N LEU A 258 4.94 -5.95 -25.91
CA LEU A 258 5.92 -7.01 -26.20
C LEU A 258 5.24 -8.25 -26.76
N PHE A 259 4.12 -8.65 -26.17
CA PHE A 259 3.27 -9.72 -26.70
C PHE A 259 2.75 -9.39 -28.11
N GLY A 260 2.28 -8.16 -28.32
CA GLY A 260 1.85 -7.67 -29.63
C GLY A 260 2.96 -7.68 -30.69
N ILE A 261 4.16 -7.22 -30.35
CA ILE A 261 5.32 -7.23 -31.24
C ILE A 261 5.78 -8.67 -31.51
N GLY A 262 5.78 -9.54 -30.49
CA GLY A 262 6.13 -10.95 -30.62
C GLY A 262 5.19 -11.70 -31.56
N THR A 263 3.87 -11.52 -31.38
CA THR A 263 2.85 -12.13 -32.26
C THR A 263 2.89 -11.57 -33.67
N PHE A 264 3.09 -10.26 -33.84
CA PHE A 264 3.30 -9.64 -35.15
C PHE A 264 4.54 -10.19 -35.86
N GLY A 265 5.66 -10.35 -35.13
CA GLY A 265 6.89 -10.95 -35.64
C GLY A 265 6.67 -12.38 -36.15
N LEU A 266 5.96 -13.22 -35.38
CA LEU A 266 5.61 -14.57 -35.79
C LEU A 266 4.71 -14.61 -37.04
N ALA A 267 3.75 -13.69 -37.14
CA ALA A 267 2.87 -13.59 -38.31
C ALA A 267 3.66 -13.23 -39.59
N VAL A 268 4.60 -12.30 -39.50
CA VAL A 268 5.48 -11.93 -40.62
C VAL A 268 6.37 -13.09 -41.04
N LEU A 269 6.95 -13.83 -40.08
CA LEU A 269 7.77 -15.01 -40.37
C LEU A 269 6.97 -16.13 -41.05
N ARG A 270 5.71 -16.35 -40.66
CA ARG A 270 4.84 -17.34 -41.30
C ARG A 270 4.56 -17.01 -42.77
N ARG A 271 4.35 -15.73 -43.11
CA ARG A 271 4.11 -15.31 -44.51
C ARG A 271 5.32 -15.57 -45.41
N ARG A 272 6.55 -15.44 -44.88
CA ARG A 272 7.78 -15.71 -45.64
C ARG A 272 8.05 -17.18 -45.93
N LYS A 273 7.36 -18.13 -45.28
CA LYS A 273 7.53 -19.57 -45.53
C LYS A 273 6.57 -20.09 -46.60
N VAL A 274 5.53 -19.33 -46.93
CA VAL A 274 4.51 -19.71 -47.92
C VAL A 274 4.77 -19.07 -49.29
N ALA A 275 5.62 -18.04 -49.35
CA ALA A 275 6.14 -17.47 -50.59
C ALA A 275 7.53 -18.06 -50.90
#